data_AF-A0A4V2E7G0-F1
#
_entry.id   AF-A0A4V2E7G0-F1
#
_cell.length_a   1.000
_cell.length_b   1.000
_cell.length_c   1.000
_cell.angle_alpha   90.00
_cell.angle_beta   90.00
_cell.angle_gamma   90.00
#
_symmetry.space_group_name_H-M   'P 1'
#
loop_
_entity.id
_entity.type
_entity.pdbx_description
1 polymer ?
#
loop_
_entity_poly.entity_id
_entity_poly.type
_entity_poly.pdbx_seq_one_letter_code
_entity_poly.pdbx_strand_id
1 'polypeptide(L)'
;MSIAALRDENERLKALLAQTQTALSEHQGALAASEEARRRLEVILGELRRDKFGAKSEKLRPDQYHLPLEDVEIAQGVLDAAQEKAAAIIQGRSRGGSDQARHRNRGCLPSQLPRVERILEPASTLCPCGCGAMTKIGEDVSKRLDVIPAQWRVLVTRRPKYICRRCSGPVVQAHAPEHVVPSGLPTEAAIAHVIVSKFGDHTPFYRQAEIYARQGIR
;
A
#
# COMPACT_ATOMS: atom_id res chain seq x y z
N MET A 1 78.32 29.15 23.01
CA MET A 1 77.74 29.08 21.65
C MET A 1 77.47 30.49 21.16
N SER A 2 77.85 30.83 19.92
CA SER A 2 77.59 32.17 19.37
C SER A 2 76.10 32.33 19.05
N ILE A 3 75.57 33.55 19.17
CA ILE A 3 74.17 33.88 18.84
C ILE A 3 73.83 33.52 17.39
N ALA A 4 74.81 33.58 16.49
CA ALA A 4 74.67 33.17 15.08
C ALA A 4 74.39 31.67 14.94
N ALA A 5 75.15 30.80 15.63
CA ALA A 5 74.94 29.36 15.56
C ALA A 5 73.56 28.92 16.08
N LEU A 6 73.02 29.62 17.09
CA LEU A 6 71.67 29.37 17.61
C LEU A 6 70.56 29.84 16.65
N ARG A 7 70.83 30.85 15.80
CA ARG A 7 69.91 31.30 14.76
C ARG A 7 69.88 30.32 13.60
N ASP A 8 71.03 29.86 13.13
CA ASP A 8 71.14 28.87 12.06
C ASP A 8 70.45 27.56 12.45
N GLU A 9 70.63 27.11 13.69
CA GLU A 9 69.94 25.93 14.21
C GLU A 9 68.42 26.13 14.32
N ASN A 10 67.96 27.33 14.71
CA ASN A 10 66.53 27.67 14.69
C ASN A 10 65.95 27.65 13.28
N GLU A 11 66.67 28.14 12.28
CA GLU A 11 66.22 28.10 10.89
C GLU A 11 66.15 26.67 10.35
N ARG A 12 67.12 25.81 10.69
CA ARG A 12 67.09 24.39 10.35
C ARG A 12 65.92 23.66 11.01
N LEU A 13 65.66 23.91 12.30
CA LEU A 13 64.53 23.33 13.00
C LEU A 13 63.19 23.80 12.42
N LYS A 14 63.07 25.07 12.02
CA LYS A 14 61.87 25.59 11.35
C LYS A 14 61.68 24.94 9.97
N ALA A 15 62.74 24.75 9.20
CA ALA A 15 62.68 24.06 7.92
C ALA A 15 62.25 22.60 8.07
N LEU A 16 62.80 21.89 9.06
CA LEU A 16 62.40 20.52 9.43
C LEU A 16 60.93 20.47 9.87
N LEU A 17 60.46 21.41 10.69
CA LEU A 17 59.05 21.49 11.10
C LEU A 17 58.12 21.75 9.91
N ALA A 18 58.52 22.59 8.95
CA ALA A 18 57.74 22.83 7.74
C ALA A 18 57.68 21.56 6.85
N GLN A 19 58.79 20.83 6.73
CA GLN A 19 58.83 19.55 6.02
C GLN A 19 57.97 18.47 6.68
N THR A 20 57.99 18.37 8.01
CA THR A 20 57.14 17.40 8.73
C THR A 20 55.67 17.77 8.66
N GLN A 21 55.32 19.07 8.74
CA GLN A 21 53.94 19.53 8.60
C GLN A 21 53.38 19.28 7.20
N THR A 22 54.18 19.49 6.14
CA THR A 22 53.76 19.19 4.76
C THR A 22 53.54 17.70 4.58
N ALA A 23 54.51 16.86 4.97
CA ALA A 23 54.34 15.40 4.93
C ALA A 23 53.12 14.91 5.75
N LEU A 24 52.86 15.51 6.91
CA LEU A 24 51.70 15.16 7.74
C LEU A 24 50.38 15.53 7.06
N SER A 25 50.31 16.69 6.40
CA SER A 25 49.12 17.11 5.64
C SER A 25 48.86 16.21 4.42
N GLU A 26 49.91 15.77 3.72
CA GLU A 26 49.81 14.81 2.62
C GLU A 26 49.31 13.44 3.10
N HIS A 27 49.87 12.92 4.21
CA HIS A 27 49.42 11.68 4.81
C HIS A 27 47.98 11.76 5.33
N GLN A 28 47.57 12.89 5.91
CA GLN A 28 46.19 13.13 6.33
C GLN A 28 45.22 13.14 5.14
N GLY A 29 45.62 13.77 4.02
CA GLY A 29 44.84 13.75 2.79
C GLY A 29 44.66 12.34 2.22
N ALA A 30 45.74 11.54 2.20
CA ALA A 30 45.69 10.16 1.75
C ALA A 30 44.81 9.27 2.64
N LEU A 31 44.87 9.46 3.96
CA LEU A 31 44.01 8.75 4.91
C LEU A 31 42.54 9.11 4.72
N ALA A 32 42.21 10.39 4.54
CA ALA A 32 40.85 10.83 4.28
C ALA A 32 40.27 10.21 3.00
N ALA A 33 41.05 10.20 1.91
CA ALA A 33 40.65 9.57 0.65
C ALA A 33 40.42 8.05 0.79
N SER A 34 41.29 7.36 1.54
CA SER A 34 41.16 5.92 1.82
C SER A 34 39.92 5.61 2.68
N GLU A 35 39.64 6.43 3.69
CA GLU A 35 38.43 6.28 4.51
C GLU A 35 37.15 6.51 3.72
N GLU A 36 37.12 7.50 2.82
CA GLU A 36 35.97 7.71 1.94
C GLU A 36 35.74 6.51 1.01
N ALA A 37 36.82 5.96 0.43
CA ALA A 37 36.72 4.75 -0.37
C ALA A 37 36.21 3.55 0.45
N ARG A 38 36.69 3.38 1.69
CA ARG A 38 36.21 2.33 2.60
C ARG A 38 34.74 2.49 2.91
N ARG A 39 34.28 3.70 3.25
CA ARG A 39 32.86 4.00 3.52
C ARG A 39 31.98 3.67 2.30
N ARG A 40 32.40 4.05 1.09
CA ARG A 40 31.68 3.72 -0.15
C ARG A 40 31.57 2.20 -0.35
N LEU A 41 32.67 1.47 -0.17
CA LEU A 41 32.69 0.01 -0.30
C LEU A 41 31.81 -0.68 0.75
N GLU A 42 31.81 -0.20 1.99
CA GLU A 42 30.95 -0.72 3.06
C GLU A 42 29.46 -0.54 2.75
N VAL A 43 29.07 0.61 2.19
CA VAL A 43 27.69 0.87 1.73
C VAL A 43 27.31 -0.10 0.61
N ILE A 44 28.14 -0.22 -0.42
CA ILE A 44 27.89 -1.12 -1.56
C ILE A 44 27.81 -2.58 -1.10
N LEU A 45 28.68 -3.01 -0.19
CA LEU A 45 28.63 -4.35 0.41
C LEU A 45 27.34 -4.56 1.21
N GLY A 46 26.87 -3.54 1.92
CA GLY A 46 25.60 -3.56 2.64
C GLY A 46 24.42 -3.75 1.70
N GLU A 47 24.38 -3.01 0.60
CA GLU A 47 23.34 -3.12 -0.44
C GLU A 47 23.37 -4.49 -1.12
N LEU A 48 24.53 -4.95 -1.58
CA LEU A 48 24.68 -6.27 -2.21
C LEU A 48 24.34 -7.42 -1.26
N ARG A 49 24.66 -7.30 0.03
CA ARG A 49 24.26 -8.29 1.05
C ARG A 49 22.75 -8.29 1.27
N ARG A 50 22.08 -7.13 1.27
CA ARG A 50 20.62 -7.06 1.33
C ARG A 50 19.96 -7.63 0.07
N ASP A 51 20.51 -7.39 -1.11
CA ASP A 51 19.95 -7.93 -2.36
C ASP A 51 20.10 -9.46 -2.47
N LYS A 52 21.26 -9.99 -2.06
CA LYS A 52 21.55 -11.43 -2.13
C LYS A 52 20.95 -12.22 -0.97
N PHE A 53 21.06 -11.70 0.25
CA PHE A 53 20.75 -12.43 1.49
C PHE A 53 19.70 -11.73 2.37
N GLY A 54 19.27 -10.52 2.01
CA GLY A 54 18.19 -9.83 2.71
C GLY A 54 16.86 -10.54 2.47
N ALA A 55 15.95 -10.38 3.43
CA ALA A 55 14.63 -10.97 3.36
C ALA A 55 13.86 -10.39 2.16
N LYS A 56 13.70 -11.18 1.09
CA LYS A 56 12.91 -10.84 -0.09
C LYS A 56 11.40 -10.87 0.15
N SER A 57 10.99 -11.06 1.41
CA SER A 57 9.62 -11.38 1.80
C SER A 57 9.17 -10.40 2.87
N GLU A 58 8.05 -9.72 2.63
CA GLU A 58 7.28 -8.97 3.64
C GLU A 58 6.61 -9.91 4.67
N LYS A 59 7.23 -11.05 4.99
CA LYS A 59 6.71 -11.99 6.01
C LYS A 59 7.16 -11.47 7.38
N LEU A 60 6.20 -11.21 8.25
CA LEU A 60 6.44 -10.74 9.60
C LEU A 60 7.34 -11.71 10.38
N ARG A 61 8.24 -11.16 11.20
CA ARG A 61 9.04 -11.94 12.17
C ARG A 61 8.14 -12.45 13.30
N PRO A 62 8.49 -13.58 13.95
CA PRO A 62 7.76 -14.08 15.10
C PRO A 62 7.57 -13.06 16.23
N ASP A 63 8.59 -12.25 16.48
CA ASP A 63 8.54 -11.18 17.49
C ASP A 63 7.53 -10.08 17.13
N GLN A 64 7.19 -9.95 15.84
CA GLN A 64 6.22 -8.99 15.34
C GLN A 64 4.76 -9.47 15.51
N TYR A 65 4.54 -10.74 15.91
CA TYR A 65 3.23 -11.23 16.36
C TYR A 65 2.83 -10.67 17.73
N HIS A 66 3.77 -10.07 18.47
CA HIS A 66 3.49 -9.44 19.76
C HIS A 66 2.94 -8.03 19.64
N LEU A 67 3.15 -7.31 18.52
CA LEU A 67 2.59 -5.96 18.34
C LEU A 67 1.05 -5.92 18.43
N PRO A 68 0.29 -6.84 17.80
CA PRO A 68 -1.16 -6.88 17.98
C PRO A 68 -1.59 -7.25 19.41
N LEU A 69 -0.73 -7.94 20.18
CA LEU A 69 -1.01 -8.29 21.57
C LEU A 69 -0.76 -7.10 22.49
N GLU A 70 0.25 -6.28 22.21
CA GLU A 70 0.48 -4.99 22.89
C GLU A 70 -0.74 -4.05 22.69
N ASP A 71 -1.34 -4.01 21.49
CA ASP A 71 -2.56 -3.26 21.25
C ASP A 71 -3.77 -3.79 22.05
N VAL A 72 -3.85 -5.11 22.25
CA VAL A 72 -4.89 -5.73 23.08
C VAL A 72 -4.68 -5.43 24.56
N GLU A 73 -3.42 -5.43 25.03
CA GLU A 73 -3.07 -5.04 26.41
C GLU A 73 -3.37 -3.55 26.67
N ILE A 74 -3.10 -2.68 25.70
CA ILE A 74 -3.49 -1.26 25.77
C ILE A 74 -5.02 -1.11 25.79
N ALA A 75 -5.73 -1.86 24.93
CA ALA A 75 -7.19 -1.85 24.91
C ALA A 75 -7.80 -2.37 26.21
N GLN A 76 -7.18 -3.39 26.83
CA GLN A 76 -7.54 -3.89 28.16
C GLN A 76 -7.29 -2.82 29.22
N GLY A 77 -6.12 -2.16 29.23
CA GLY A 77 -5.84 -1.06 30.15
C GLY A 77 -6.83 0.11 30.03
N VAL A 78 -7.28 0.42 28.81
CA VAL A 78 -8.34 1.43 28.57
C VAL A 78 -9.70 0.96 29.09
N LEU A 79 -10.04 -0.32 28.90
CA LEU A 79 -11.27 -0.92 29.40
C LEU A 79 -11.28 -0.98 30.93
N ASP A 80 -10.17 -1.36 31.55
CA ASP A 80 -10.01 -1.43 33.01
C ASP A 80 -10.13 -0.03 33.62
N ALA A 81 -9.50 0.98 33.03
CA ALA A 81 -9.67 2.38 33.44
C ALA A 81 -11.11 2.89 33.24
N ALA A 82 -11.82 2.41 32.22
CA ALA A 82 -13.23 2.70 32.01
C ALA A 82 -14.13 1.95 33.02
N GLN A 83 -13.76 0.72 33.41
CA GLN A 83 -14.46 -0.06 34.43
C GLN A 83 -14.27 0.50 35.83
N GLU A 84 -13.09 1.02 36.18
CA GLU A 84 -12.88 1.75 37.43
C GLU A 84 -13.72 3.02 37.50
N LYS A 85 -13.81 3.78 36.40
CA LYS A 85 -14.72 4.93 36.28
C LYS A 85 -16.19 4.51 36.37
N ALA A 86 -16.56 3.36 35.78
CA ALA A 86 -17.91 2.82 35.87
C ALA A 86 -18.23 2.30 37.28
N ALA A 87 -17.28 1.70 37.99
CA ALA A 87 -17.43 1.28 39.38
C ALA A 87 -17.66 2.49 40.30
N ALA A 88 -16.98 3.62 40.03
CA ALA A 88 -17.25 4.90 40.70
C ALA A 88 -18.66 5.48 40.39
N ILE A 89 -19.24 5.14 39.24
CA ILE A 89 -20.63 5.48 38.88
C ILE A 89 -21.62 4.52 39.56
N ILE A 90 -21.28 3.23 39.67
CA ILE A 90 -22.10 2.19 40.32
C ILE A 90 -22.18 2.39 41.84
N GLN A 91 -21.16 2.99 42.48
CA GLN A 91 -21.18 3.42 43.89
C GLN A 91 -22.19 4.55 44.22
N GLY A 92 -23.16 4.84 43.33
CA GLY A 92 -24.35 5.63 43.68
C GLY A 92 -24.71 6.79 42.75
N ARG A 93 -24.40 6.71 41.45
CA ARG A 93 -24.98 7.61 40.44
C ARG A 93 -25.71 6.83 39.37
N SER A 94 -26.76 6.11 39.76
CA SER A 94 -27.62 5.40 38.83
C SER A 94 -28.75 6.31 38.32
N ARG A 95 -28.66 6.78 37.07
CA ARG A 95 -29.85 7.12 36.29
C ARG A 95 -30.30 5.86 35.57
N GLY A 96 -31.42 5.31 36.05
CA GLY A 96 -32.05 4.13 35.49
C GLY A 96 -32.52 4.34 34.06
N GLY A 97 -32.52 3.25 33.29
CA GLY A 97 -32.99 3.23 31.91
C GLY A 97 -33.31 1.82 31.46
N SER A 98 -34.59 1.50 31.59
CA SER A 98 -35.38 0.35 31.13
C SER A 98 -34.82 -0.52 29.99
N ASP A 99 -34.88 -1.82 30.25
CA ASP A 99 -34.80 -2.93 29.30
C ASP A 99 -36.03 -2.90 28.36
N GLN A 100 -35.87 -2.29 27.18
CA GLN A 100 -36.78 -2.50 26.07
C GLN A 100 -36.09 -3.37 25.03
N ALA A 101 -36.73 -4.51 24.75
CA ALA A 101 -36.32 -5.51 23.79
C ALA A 101 -35.78 -4.88 22.51
N ARG A 102 -34.48 -5.08 22.26
CA ARG A 102 -33.76 -4.58 21.10
C ARG A 102 -34.37 -5.16 19.82
N HIS A 103 -35.25 -4.43 19.16
CA HIS A 103 -35.43 -4.55 17.71
C HIS A 103 -34.05 -4.34 17.09
N ARG A 104 -33.39 -5.44 16.70
CA ARG A 104 -32.09 -5.40 16.04
C ARG A 104 -32.31 -4.75 14.67
N ASN A 105 -32.20 -3.43 14.61
CA ASN A 105 -32.06 -2.68 13.37
C ASN A 105 -30.86 -3.28 12.63
N ARG A 106 -31.09 -4.06 11.58
CA ARG A 106 -30.03 -4.63 10.73
C ARG A 106 -29.32 -3.57 9.87
N GLY A 107 -29.47 -2.29 10.21
CA GLY A 107 -29.02 -1.14 9.42
C GLY A 107 -29.79 -1.02 8.10
N CYS A 108 -29.86 0.20 7.57
CA CYS A 108 -30.29 0.43 6.20
C CYS A 108 -29.07 0.28 5.26
N LEU A 109 -29.24 -0.44 4.15
CA LEU A 109 -28.20 -0.50 3.13
C LEU A 109 -28.07 0.88 2.45
N PRO A 110 -26.84 1.35 2.13
CA PRO A 110 -26.63 2.66 1.52
C PRO A 110 -27.43 2.85 0.23
N SER A 111 -28.03 4.03 0.07
CA SER A 111 -28.93 4.32 -1.06
C SER A 111 -28.23 4.40 -2.41
N GLN A 112 -26.94 4.75 -2.39
CA GLN A 112 -26.08 4.94 -3.55
C GLN A 112 -25.59 3.64 -4.20
N LEU A 113 -25.72 2.49 -3.51
CA LEU A 113 -25.29 1.21 -4.09
C LEU A 113 -26.24 0.80 -5.23
N PRO A 114 -25.71 0.25 -6.33
CA PRO A 114 -26.53 -0.27 -7.42
C PRO A 114 -27.44 -1.40 -6.90
N ARG A 115 -28.70 -1.37 -7.29
CA ARG A 115 -29.70 -2.39 -6.92
C ARG A 115 -29.94 -3.31 -8.12
N VAL A 116 -29.70 -4.60 -7.92
CA VAL A 116 -30.04 -5.63 -8.90
C VAL A 116 -31.27 -6.37 -8.38
N GLU A 117 -32.38 -6.28 -9.11
CA GLU A 117 -33.65 -6.90 -8.72
C GLU A 117 -33.75 -8.31 -9.30
N ARG A 118 -34.09 -9.28 -8.45
CA ARG A 118 -34.40 -10.64 -8.86
C ARG A 118 -35.83 -10.97 -8.44
N ILE A 119 -36.74 -10.93 -9.42
CA ILE A 119 -38.15 -11.29 -9.22
C ILE A 119 -38.28 -12.81 -9.35
N LEU A 120 -38.85 -13.44 -8.32
CA LEU A 120 -39.17 -14.87 -8.34
C LEU A 120 -40.68 -15.01 -8.54
N GLU A 121 -41.08 -15.43 -9.74
CA GLU A 121 -42.47 -15.70 -10.07
C GLU A 121 -42.85 -17.15 -9.75
N PRO A 122 -44.12 -17.42 -9.40
CA PRO A 122 -44.61 -18.78 -9.24
C PRO A 122 -44.55 -19.54 -10.57
N ALA A 123 -44.46 -20.87 -10.51
CA ALA A 123 -44.35 -21.73 -11.69
C ALA A 123 -45.51 -21.57 -12.69
N SER A 124 -46.69 -21.14 -12.21
CA SER A 124 -47.83 -20.79 -13.05
C SER A 124 -48.55 -19.57 -12.48
N THR A 125 -48.88 -18.63 -13.35
CA THR A 125 -49.72 -17.46 -13.05
C THR A 125 -51.19 -17.70 -13.39
N LEU A 126 -51.58 -18.92 -13.76
CA LEU A 126 -52.97 -19.32 -13.97
C LEU A 126 -53.60 -19.82 -12.67
N CYS A 127 -54.86 -19.46 -12.41
CA CYS A 127 -55.57 -19.98 -11.23
C CYS A 127 -55.59 -21.51 -11.29
N PRO A 128 -55.25 -22.22 -10.21
CA PRO A 128 -55.43 -23.67 -10.12
C PRO A 128 -56.88 -24.11 -10.38
N CYS A 129 -57.84 -23.20 -10.19
CA CYS A 129 -59.26 -23.38 -10.46
C CYS A 129 -59.68 -23.17 -11.93
N GLY A 130 -58.75 -22.75 -12.81
CA GLY A 130 -59.02 -22.54 -14.24
C GLY A 130 -59.76 -21.25 -14.61
N CYS A 131 -60.03 -20.34 -13.67
CA CYS A 131 -60.80 -19.11 -13.92
C CYS A 131 -60.03 -18.00 -14.68
N GLY A 132 -58.76 -18.23 -15.02
CA GLY A 132 -57.93 -17.29 -15.76
C GLY A 132 -56.59 -16.98 -15.07
N ALA A 133 -55.98 -15.86 -15.44
CA ALA A 133 -54.71 -15.40 -14.87
C ALA A 133 -54.92 -14.76 -13.48
N MET A 134 -53.99 -15.02 -12.56
CA MET A 134 -53.95 -14.45 -11.22
C MET A 134 -53.35 -13.05 -11.21
N THR A 135 -53.91 -12.16 -10.40
CA THR A 135 -53.44 -10.78 -10.23
C THR A 135 -52.42 -10.68 -9.09
N LYS A 136 -51.35 -9.91 -9.28
CA LYS A 136 -50.37 -9.61 -8.22
C LYS A 136 -50.99 -8.70 -7.15
N ILE A 137 -51.05 -9.15 -5.90
CA ILE A 137 -51.64 -8.41 -4.77
C ILE A 137 -50.59 -7.63 -3.96
N GLY A 138 -49.38 -8.18 -3.86
CA GLY A 138 -48.26 -7.59 -3.11
C GLY A 138 -46.98 -8.37 -3.33
N GLU A 139 -45.89 -7.90 -2.72
CA GLU A 139 -44.61 -8.60 -2.73
C GLU A 139 -43.86 -8.41 -1.41
N ASP A 140 -43.17 -9.47 -0.98
CA ASP A 140 -42.25 -9.40 0.14
C ASP A 140 -40.85 -9.03 -0.37
N VAL A 141 -40.36 -7.86 0.02
CA VAL A 141 -39.06 -7.35 -0.43
C VAL A 141 -37.99 -7.64 0.62
N SER A 142 -37.03 -8.51 0.28
CA SER A 142 -35.82 -8.72 1.09
C SER A 142 -34.59 -8.11 0.39
N LYS A 143 -33.82 -7.29 1.13
CA LYS A 143 -32.61 -6.64 0.62
C LYS A 143 -31.38 -7.35 1.18
N ARG A 144 -30.46 -7.78 0.30
CA ARG A 144 -29.21 -8.44 0.67
C ARG A 144 -28.06 -7.76 -0.06
N LEU A 145 -26.91 -7.66 0.60
CA LEU A 145 -25.69 -7.16 -0.03
C LEU A 145 -25.06 -8.30 -0.84
N ASP A 146 -24.86 -8.04 -2.13
CA ASP A 146 -24.17 -8.93 -3.06
C ASP A 146 -22.84 -8.31 -3.50
N VAL A 147 -21.88 -9.12 -3.91
CA VAL A 147 -20.55 -8.67 -4.33
C VAL A 147 -20.18 -9.24 -5.69
N ILE A 148 -19.76 -8.37 -6.61
CA ILE A 148 -19.08 -8.77 -7.83
C ILE A 148 -17.59 -8.70 -7.54
N PRO A 149 -16.86 -9.83 -7.53
CA PRO A 149 -15.41 -9.80 -7.29
C PRO A 149 -14.70 -8.92 -8.32
N ALA A 150 -13.57 -8.34 -7.95
CA ALA A 150 -12.72 -7.61 -8.90
C ALA A 150 -12.34 -8.55 -10.05
N GLN A 151 -12.70 -8.19 -11.29
CA GLN A 151 -12.40 -8.92 -12.51
C GLN A 151 -11.35 -8.17 -13.32
N TRP A 152 -10.26 -8.85 -13.66
CA TRP A 152 -9.27 -8.32 -14.58
C TRP A 152 -9.70 -8.51 -16.03
N ARG A 153 -9.43 -7.49 -16.86
CA ARG A 153 -9.73 -7.51 -18.29
C ARG A 153 -8.54 -7.01 -19.09
N VAL A 154 -8.41 -7.50 -20.32
CA VAL A 154 -7.43 -7.00 -21.28
C VAL A 154 -8.07 -5.86 -22.07
N LEU A 155 -7.52 -4.65 -21.95
CA LEU A 155 -7.94 -3.50 -22.75
C LEU A 155 -7.13 -3.47 -24.06
N VAL A 156 -7.79 -3.69 -25.19
CA VAL A 156 -7.14 -3.71 -26.51
C VAL A 156 -7.46 -2.41 -27.26
N THR A 157 -6.48 -1.50 -27.32
CA THR A 157 -6.60 -0.25 -28.08
C THR A 157 -6.16 -0.47 -29.53
N ARG A 158 -7.10 -0.44 -30.48
CA ARG A 158 -6.82 -0.53 -31.92
C ARG A 158 -6.79 0.87 -32.54
N ARG A 159 -5.69 1.20 -33.21
CA ARG A 159 -5.52 2.46 -33.96
C ARG A 159 -5.41 2.17 -35.46
N PRO A 160 -6.52 2.01 -36.18
CA PRO A 160 -6.47 1.73 -37.62
C PRO A 160 -5.88 2.90 -38.40
N LYS A 161 -5.19 2.57 -39.49
CA LYS A 161 -4.63 3.52 -40.45
C LYS A 161 -5.57 3.61 -41.65
N TYR A 162 -5.90 4.83 -42.05
CA TYR A 162 -6.78 5.09 -43.18
C TYR A 162 -6.02 5.80 -44.30
N ILE A 163 -6.37 5.48 -45.54
CA ILE A 163 -5.87 6.16 -46.74
C ILE A 163 -7.02 6.32 -47.72
N CYS A 164 -7.12 7.47 -48.38
CA CYS A 164 -8.09 7.67 -49.45
C CYS A 164 -7.59 6.95 -50.70
N ARG A 165 -8.33 5.92 -51.15
CA ARG A 165 -7.97 5.15 -52.36
C ARG A 165 -8.07 5.95 -53.65
N ARG A 166 -8.82 7.05 -53.66
CA ARG A 166 -9.10 7.83 -54.88
C ARG A 166 -8.03 8.87 -55.19
N CYS A 167 -7.41 9.46 -54.17
CA CYS A 167 -6.34 10.46 -54.33
C CYS A 167 -4.97 9.98 -53.85
N SER A 168 -4.85 8.77 -53.30
CA SER A 168 -3.61 8.22 -52.73
C SER A 168 -2.91 9.19 -51.77
N GLY A 169 -3.71 9.95 -51.01
CA GLY A 169 -3.23 10.95 -50.06
C GLY A 169 -2.51 10.36 -48.83
N PRO A 170 -2.09 11.20 -47.87
CA PRO A 170 -1.34 10.73 -46.71
C PRO A 170 -2.13 9.74 -45.86
N VAL A 171 -1.43 8.79 -45.25
CA VAL A 171 -2.02 7.84 -44.30
C VAL A 171 -2.37 8.58 -43.00
N VAL A 172 -3.64 8.54 -42.63
CA VAL A 172 -4.16 9.17 -41.40
C VAL A 172 -4.32 8.10 -40.32
N GLN A 173 -3.82 8.38 -39.12
CA GLN A 173 -3.99 7.56 -37.94
C GLN A 173 -4.16 8.47 -36.72
N ALA A 174 -5.11 8.14 -35.83
CA ALA A 174 -5.25 8.86 -34.56
C ALA A 174 -3.97 8.72 -33.73
N HIS A 175 -3.57 9.72 -32.94
CA HIS A 175 -2.38 9.67 -32.07
C HIS A 175 -2.52 8.61 -30.97
N ALA A 176 -1.38 8.18 -30.40
CA ALA A 176 -1.38 7.23 -29.28
C ALA A 176 -1.88 7.96 -28.03
N PRO A 177 -2.77 7.37 -27.23
CA PRO A 177 -2.94 7.85 -25.86
C PRO A 177 -1.59 7.81 -25.15
N GLU A 178 -1.32 8.84 -24.35
CA GLU A 178 -0.18 8.84 -23.44
C GLU A 178 -0.52 7.99 -22.21
N HIS A 179 0.46 7.25 -21.72
CA HIS A 179 0.32 6.34 -20.58
C HIS A 179 1.34 6.69 -19.51
N VAL A 180 0.96 6.50 -18.24
CA VAL A 180 1.83 6.78 -17.08
C VAL A 180 3.14 6.00 -17.15
N VAL A 181 3.06 4.72 -17.56
CA VAL A 181 4.24 3.89 -17.84
C VAL A 181 4.31 3.66 -19.34
N PRO A 182 5.26 4.29 -20.06
CA PRO A 182 5.42 4.07 -21.49
C PRO A 182 5.64 2.58 -21.80
N SER A 183 4.83 2.01 -22.68
CA SER A 183 4.85 0.58 -23.04
C SER A 183 4.58 -0.40 -21.89
N GLY A 184 4.09 0.07 -20.75
CA GLY A 184 3.68 -0.79 -19.65
C GLY A 184 2.43 -1.61 -19.99
N LEU A 185 2.40 -2.86 -19.52
CA LEU A 185 1.19 -3.68 -19.54
C LEU A 185 0.05 -3.13 -18.65
N PRO A 186 0.32 -2.62 -17.42
CA PRO A 186 -0.76 -2.19 -16.55
C PRO A 186 -1.31 -0.83 -16.99
N THR A 187 -2.64 -0.75 -17.08
CA THR A 187 -3.36 0.52 -17.23
C THR A 187 -3.27 1.36 -15.95
N GLU A 188 -3.61 2.63 -16.03
CA GLU A 188 -3.65 3.57 -14.91
C GLU A 188 -4.60 3.07 -13.80
N ALA A 189 -5.73 2.48 -14.18
CA ALA A 189 -6.67 1.87 -13.25
C ALA A 189 -6.08 0.64 -12.54
N ALA A 190 -5.29 -0.18 -13.24
CA ALA A 190 -4.59 -1.33 -12.65
C ALA A 190 -3.55 -0.88 -11.62
N ILE A 191 -2.77 0.15 -11.96
CA ILE A 191 -1.78 0.75 -11.06
C ILE A 191 -2.47 1.32 -9.81
N ALA A 192 -3.54 2.08 -10.00
CA ALA A 192 -4.30 2.65 -8.89
C ALA A 192 -4.86 1.56 -7.96
N HIS A 193 -5.41 0.48 -8.53
CA HIS A 193 -5.92 -0.65 -7.73
C HIS A 193 -4.81 -1.27 -6.86
N VAL A 194 -3.64 -1.57 -7.44
CA VAL A 194 -2.51 -2.16 -6.70
C VAL A 194 -2.03 -1.24 -5.56
N ILE A 195 -1.95 0.07 -5.82
CA ILE A 195 -1.52 1.07 -4.84
C ILE A 195 -2.56 1.19 -3.71
N VAL A 196 -3.84 1.34 -4.04
CA VAL A 196 -4.92 1.42 -3.03
C VAL A 196 -4.97 0.13 -2.22
N SER A 197 -4.87 -1.04 -2.85
CA SER A 197 -4.85 -2.30 -2.12
C SER A 197 -3.64 -2.43 -1.19
N LYS A 198 -2.47 -1.86 -1.54
CA LYS A 198 -1.29 -1.90 -0.66
C LYS A 198 -1.41 -0.93 0.51
N PHE A 199 -1.79 0.32 0.23
CA PHE A 199 -1.69 1.41 1.20
C PHE A 199 -3.01 1.79 1.87
N GLY A 200 -4.14 1.62 1.17
CA GLY A 200 -5.48 1.83 1.72
C GLY A 200 -6.06 0.58 2.37
N ASP A 201 -5.90 -0.59 1.74
CA ASP A 201 -6.47 -1.85 2.23
C ASP A 201 -5.43 -2.76 2.93
N HIS A 202 -4.20 -2.27 3.12
CA HIS A 202 -3.11 -2.95 3.81
C HIS A 202 -2.83 -4.39 3.30
N THR A 203 -3.03 -4.65 2.01
CA THR A 203 -2.75 -5.94 1.39
C THR A 203 -1.32 -5.97 0.82
N PRO A 204 -0.39 -6.74 1.40
CA PRO A 204 1.00 -6.85 0.93
C PRO A 204 1.11 -7.31 -0.53
N PHE A 205 2.18 -6.93 -1.25
CA PHE A 205 2.30 -7.21 -2.68
C PHE A 205 2.31 -8.71 -3.01
N TYR A 206 2.94 -9.54 -2.16
CA TYR A 206 2.93 -10.99 -2.36
C TYR A 206 1.51 -11.57 -2.27
N ARG A 207 0.69 -11.04 -1.36
CA ARG A 207 -0.70 -11.48 -1.19
C ARG A 207 -1.56 -11.01 -2.34
N GLN A 208 -1.34 -9.80 -2.85
CA GLN A 208 -1.99 -9.33 -4.08
C GLN A 208 -1.66 -10.26 -5.25
N ALA A 209 -0.38 -10.61 -5.44
CA ALA A 209 0.06 -11.53 -6.47
C ALA A 209 -0.64 -12.91 -6.35
N GLU A 210 -0.75 -13.47 -5.14
CA GLU A 210 -1.49 -14.72 -4.92
C GLU A 210 -3.00 -14.59 -5.23
N ILE A 211 -3.62 -13.46 -4.91
CA ILE A 211 -5.02 -13.17 -5.24
C ILE A 211 -5.21 -13.12 -6.77
N TYR A 212 -4.31 -12.44 -7.47
CA TYR A 212 -4.37 -12.29 -8.94
C TYR A 212 -4.03 -13.61 -9.65
N ALA A 213 -3.15 -14.43 -9.08
CA ALA A 213 -2.84 -15.76 -9.58
C ALA A 213 -4.06 -16.69 -9.58
N ARG A 214 -4.99 -16.55 -8.62
CA ARG A 214 -6.27 -17.28 -8.63
C ARG A 214 -7.16 -16.91 -9.82
N GLN A 215 -6.94 -15.73 -10.40
CA GLN A 215 -7.60 -15.26 -11.61
C GLN A 215 -6.78 -15.52 -12.88
N GLY A 216 -5.68 -16.29 -12.78
CA GLY A 216 -4.85 -16.67 -13.92
C GLY A 216 -3.81 -15.63 -14.35
N ILE A 217 -3.61 -14.56 -13.58
CA ILE A 217 -2.65 -13.50 -13.89
C ILE A 217 -1.32 -13.83 -13.22
N ARG A 218 -0.24 -13.86 -14.01
CA ARG A 218 1.11 -14.22 -13.57
C ARG A 218 2.12 -13.21 -14.07
#